data_AF-A0A3D2YHM3-F1
#
_entry.id   AF-A0A3D2YHM3-F1
#
_cell.length_a   1.000
_cell.length_b   1.000
_cell.length_c   1.000
_cell.angle_alpha   90.00
_cell.angle_beta   90.00
_cell.angle_gamma   90.00
#
_symmetry.space_group_name_H-M   'P 1'
#
loop_
_entity.id
_entity.type
_entity.pdbx_description
1 polymer ?
#
loop_
_entity_poly.entity_id
_entity_poly.type
_entity_poly.pdbx_seq_one_letter_code
_entity_poly.pdbx_strand_id
1 'polypeptide(L)'
;FRFDLMGLYDVETMNLLRAELDKLPGGRDILMYGEPWQGGSSALHRYEANKNNLAMLNDRIGIFCDDTRDAIKGGCFNAREPGYVEGRPGSFWDIGGAVAAWCRSDKFPPHTPGQIVSYVSAHDNFTLWDKLLLVRYERPEFGAVDRAALSQNRLAAGIYLTCMGLPFWQAGEEFARTKKGQGNSYRSSPALNRLDWKRAEQFHGLVDYYRGLIGLRNAFPRLGAVDRASPNAIAFFDLEQPLVGWRLPALPGDGAWWGALCVYYNPTEQEQPIRLPDGRWKLLSDGTSSSLWRGDSRILSGEAVLAPVSATIFGLV
;
A
#
# COMPACT_ATOMS: atom_id res chain seq x y z
N PHE A 1 14.65 -8.28 9.40
CA PHE A 1 13.93 -9.16 10.33
C PHE A 1 12.48 -8.71 10.44
N ARG A 2 11.54 -9.65 10.26
CA ARG A 2 10.11 -9.48 10.59
C ARG A 2 9.85 -10.17 11.92
N PHE A 3 9.51 -9.42 12.95
CA PHE A 3 9.18 -9.94 14.28
C PHE A 3 7.70 -10.34 14.31
N ASP A 4 7.46 -11.64 14.51
CA ASP A 4 6.13 -12.20 14.76
C ASP A 4 5.61 -11.71 16.11
N LEU A 5 4.34 -11.26 16.15
CA LEU A 5 3.71 -10.71 17.35
C LEU A 5 4.65 -9.76 18.13
N MET A 6 5.19 -8.76 17.43
CA MET A 6 6.16 -7.80 17.99
C MET A 6 5.64 -7.10 19.25
N GLY A 7 4.33 -6.96 19.40
CA GLY A 7 3.69 -6.45 20.62
C GLY A 7 3.94 -7.29 21.88
N LEU A 8 4.47 -8.51 21.78
CA LEU A 8 4.90 -9.33 22.92
C LEU A 8 6.27 -8.95 23.47
N TYR A 9 7.06 -8.19 22.72
CA TYR A 9 8.34 -7.63 23.18
C TYR A 9 8.10 -6.26 23.81
N ASP A 10 8.92 -5.89 24.78
CA ASP A 10 8.95 -4.52 25.26
C ASP A 10 9.79 -3.62 24.34
N VAL A 11 9.48 -2.32 24.37
CA VAL A 11 10.17 -1.28 23.59
C VAL A 11 11.68 -1.26 23.87
N GLU A 12 12.10 -1.45 25.12
CA GLU A 12 13.51 -1.41 25.51
C GLU A 12 14.28 -2.55 24.83
N THR A 13 13.77 -3.77 24.91
CA THR A 13 14.35 -4.93 24.19
C THR A 13 14.45 -4.67 22.68
N MET A 14 13.39 -4.16 22.05
CA MET A 14 13.41 -3.90 20.61
C MET A 14 14.43 -2.81 20.21
N ASN A 15 14.58 -1.77 21.03
CA ASN A 15 15.59 -0.73 20.82
C ASN A 15 17.02 -1.24 21.04
N LEU A 16 17.24 -2.11 22.04
CA LEU A 16 18.54 -2.77 22.25
C LEU A 16 18.91 -3.65 21.06
N LEU A 17 17.98 -4.46 20.55
CA LEU A 17 18.19 -5.27 19.34
C LEU A 17 18.55 -4.41 18.13
N ARG A 18 17.87 -3.27 17.93
CA ARG A 18 18.18 -2.32 16.86
C ARG A 18 19.59 -1.73 17.00
N ALA A 19 19.99 -1.39 18.22
CA ALA A 19 21.32 -0.84 18.52
C ALA A 19 22.43 -1.88 18.28
N GLU A 20 22.24 -3.14 18.67
CA GLU A 20 23.21 -4.21 18.37
C GLU A 20 23.30 -4.49 16.87
N LEU A 21 22.17 -4.51 16.18
CA LEU A 21 22.13 -4.71 14.74
C LEU A 21 22.88 -3.59 14.00
N ASP A 22 22.77 -2.35 14.46
CA ASP A 22 23.48 -1.19 13.89
C ASP A 22 25.01 -1.25 14.02
N LYS A 23 25.56 -2.06 14.95
CA LYS A 23 27.01 -2.24 15.11
C LYS A 23 27.63 -3.16 14.05
N LEU A 24 26.81 -3.98 13.39
CA LEU A 24 27.29 -4.88 12.33
C LEU A 24 27.66 -4.08 11.07
N PRO A 25 28.63 -4.53 10.26
CA PRO A 25 28.87 -3.97 8.93
C PRO A 25 27.59 -4.02 8.07
N GLY A 26 27.14 -2.85 7.58
CA GLY A 26 25.86 -2.73 6.85
C GLY A 26 24.60 -2.91 7.71
N GLY A 27 24.75 -2.99 9.03
CA GLY A 27 23.66 -3.29 9.96
C GLY A 27 22.51 -2.30 9.92
N ARG A 28 22.82 -1.03 9.66
CA ARG A 28 21.83 0.06 9.51
C ARG A 28 20.90 -0.12 8.31
N ASP A 29 21.34 -0.87 7.29
CA ASP A 29 20.57 -1.16 6.08
C ASP A 29 19.66 -2.39 6.25
N ILE A 30 19.86 -3.16 7.33
CA ILE A 30 19.02 -4.31 7.65
C ILE A 30 17.68 -3.80 8.18
N LEU A 31 16.60 -4.04 7.43
CA LEU A 31 15.24 -3.71 7.83
C LEU A 31 14.84 -4.46 9.11
N MET A 32 14.15 -3.77 10.01
CA MET A 32 13.60 -4.32 11.25
C MET A 32 12.17 -3.83 11.38
N TYR A 33 11.21 -4.74 11.43
CA TYR A 33 9.79 -4.42 11.56
C TYR A 33 9.00 -5.59 12.12
N GLY A 34 7.75 -5.39 12.51
CA GLY A 34 6.93 -6.48 13.03
C GLY A 34 5.46 -6.14 13.21
N GLU A 35 4.75 -7.08 13.80
CA GLU A 35 3.32 -6.98 14.08
C GLU A 35 3.07 -6.25 15.40
N PRO A 36 2.50 -5.02 15.39
CA PRO A 36 2.34 -4.22 16.60
C PRO A 36 1.20 -4.70 17.52
N TRP A 37 0.91 -6.00 17.55
CA TRP A 37 -0.17 -6.61 18.33
C TRP A 37 0.28 -7.93 18.95
N GLN A 38 -0.54 -8.43 19.87
CA GLN A 38 -0.43 -9.73 20.52
C GLN A 38 -1.49 -10.70 20.00
N GLY A 39 -1.31 -12.00 20.26
CA GLY A 39 -2.32 -13.02 19.98
C GLY A 39 -3.40 -13.15 21.07
N GLY A 40 -3.32 -12.36 22.14
CA GLY A 40 -4.18 -12.44 23.32
C GLY A 40 -3.60 -11.62 24.47
N SER A 41 -4.04 -11.88 25.70
CA SER A 41 -3.50 -11.22 26.89
C SER A 41 -2.00 -11.45 27.05
N SER A 42 -1.26 -10.38 27.35
CA SER A 42 0.17 -10.42 27.62
C SER A 42 0.44 -10.42 29.13
N ALA A 43 1.43 -11.18 29.57
CA ALA A 43 1.98 -11.10 30.94
C ALA A 43 3.06 -10.02 31.07
N LEU A 44 3.34 -9.27 29.99
CA LEU A 44 4.32 -8.21 29.98
C LEU A 44 3.81 -7.00 30.79
N HIS A 45 4.58 -6.61 31.80
CA HIS A 45 4.30 -5.42 32.62
C HIS A 45 5.26 -4.27 32.28
N ARG A 46 5.42 -3.99 30.98
CA ARG A 46 6.30 -2.95 30.41
C ARG A 46 5.62 -2.30 29.20
N TYR A 47 6.21 -1.23 28.67
CA TYR A 47 5.76 -0.65 27.39
C TYR A 47 6.00 -1.65 26.26
N GLU A 48 4.91 -2.20 25.73
CA GLU A 48 4.90 -3.12 24.58
C GLU A 48 5.37 -2.41 23.31
N ALA A 49 6.10 -3.11 22.44
CA ALA A 49 6.49 -2.64 21.10
C ALA A 49 5.29 -2.70 20.13
N ASN A 50 4.26 -1.92 20.45
CA ASN A 50 2.99 -1.84 19.73
C ASN A 50 2.77 -0.43 19.13
N LYS A 51 1.62 -0.23 18.48
CA LYS A 51 1.26 1.03 17.80
C LYS A 51 1.15 2.22 18.78
N ASN A 52 0.68 1.98 20.00
CA ASN A 52 0.50 3.03 21.02
C ASN A 52 1.84 3.59 21.52
N ASN A 53 2.89 2.76 21.51
CA ASN A 53 4.23 3.15 21.96
C ASN A 53 5.18 3.42 20.78
N LEU A 54 4.66 3.64 19.56
CA LEU A 54 5.47 3.80 18.34
C LEU A 54 6.52 4.91 18.46
N ALA A 55 6.18 6.03 19.11
CA ALA A 55 7.11 7.15 19.33
C ALA A 55 8.29 6.81 20.27
N MET A 56 8.23 5.70 20.99
CA MET A 56 9.30 5.22 21.87
C MET A 56 10.23 4.23 21.16
N LEU A 57 9.82 3.67 20.01
CA LEU A 57 10.65 2.81 19.19
C LEU A 57 11.61 3.66 18.36
N ASN A 58 12.80 3.13 18.12
CA ASN A 58 13.74 3.71 17.18
C ASN A 58 13.10 3.88 15.80
N ASP A 59 13.35 5.01 15.12
CA ASP A 59 12.79 5.31 13.80
C ASP A 59 13.14 4.28 12.70
N ARG A 60 14.09 3.36 12.94
CA ARG A 60 14.42 2.20 12.07
C ARG A 60 13.72 0.89 12.46
N ILE A 61 12.71 0.94 13.33
CA ILE A 61 11.84 -0.19 13.70
C ILE A 61 10.43 0.10 13.18
N GLY A 62 10.01 -0.66 12.17
CA GLY A 62 8.70 -0.51 11.54
C GLY A 62 7.59 -1.38 12.11
N ILE A 63 6.35 -1.00 11.85
CA ILE A 63 5.15 -1.74 12.21
C ILE A 63 4.31 -2.05 10.97
N PHE A 64 3.71 -3.24 10.91
CA PHE A 64 2.62 -3.50 9.98
C PHE A 64 1.46 -2.54 10.26
N CYS A 65 1.05 -1.79 9.24
CA CYS A 65 -0.03 -0.81 9.37
C CYS A 65 -1.36 -1.41 8.92
N ASP A 66 -2.06 -2.00 9.88
CA ASP A 66 -3.43 -2.51 9.76
C ASP A 66 -4.45 -1.41 9.40
N ASP A 67 -4.23 -0.15 9.80
CA ASP A 67 -5.09 0.96 9.35
C ASP A 67 -5.01 1.19 7.84
N THR A 68 -3.80 1.19 7.25
CA THR A 68 -3.64 1.26 5.79
C THR A 68 -4.33 0.06 5.12
N ARG A 69 -4.15 -1.14 5.67
CA ARG A 69 -4.79 -2.36 5.16
C ARG A 69 -6.31 -2.23 5.15
N ASP A 70 -6.90 -1.87 6.29
CA ASP A 70 -8.35 -1.86 6.48
C ASP A 70 -9.01 -0.69 5.74
N ALA A 71 -8.33 0.45 5.62
CA ALA A 71 -8.78 1.56 4.79
C ALA A 71 -8.89 1.15 3.32
N ILE A 72 -7.90 0.42 2.79
CA ILE A 72 -7.86 0.05 1.37
C ILE A 72 -8.82 -1.10 1.07
N LYS A 73 -8.71 -2.25 1.76
CA LYS A 73 -9.45 -3.50 1.40
C LYS A 73 -10.57 -3.91 2.37
N GLY A 74 -10.79 -3.15 3.44
CA GLY A 74 -11.72 -3.48 4.51
C GLY A 74 -11.12 -4.40 5.59
N GLY A 75 -11.78 -4.45 6.74
CA GLY A 75 -11.36 -5.22 7.91
C GLY A 75 -11.15 -6.71 7.63
N CYS A 76 -10.27 -7.34 8.41
CA CYS A 76 -9.93 -8.76 8.24
C CYS A 76 -10.88 -9.72 8.97
N PHE A 77 -11.63 -9.25 9.96
CA PHE A 77 -12.51 -10.09 10.81
C PHE A 77 -13.88 -10.36 10.17
N ASN A 78 -14.36 -9.43 9.33
CA ASN A 78 -15.56 -9.63 8.53
C ASN A 78 -15.16 -9.75 7.05
N ALA A 79 -15.27 -10.96 6.49
CA ALA A 79 -14.92 -11.24 5.11
C ALA A 79 -15.65 -10.35 4.08
N ARG A 80 -16.84 -9.84 4.42
CA ARG A 80 -17.67 -9.01 3.54
C ARG A 80 -17.59 -7.51 3.84
N GLU A 81 -16.77 -7.08 4.79
CA GLU A 81 -16.61 -5.65 5.09
C GLU A 81 -15.83 -4.95 3.96
N PRO A 82 -16.40 -3.96 3.26
CA PRO A 82 -15.70 -3.30 2.16
C PRO A 82 -14.59 -2.37 2.65
N GLY A 83 -13.61 -2.09 1.79
CA GLY A 83 -12.66 -0.99 1.91
C GLY A 83 -12.92 0.11 0.88
N TYR A 84 -11.98 1.05 0.77
CA TYR A 84 -12.02 2.13 -0.21
C TYR A 84 -12.15 1.61 -1.66
N VAL A 85 -11.43 0.53 -2.00
CA VAL A 85 -11.47 -0.03 -3.37
C VAL A 85 -12.81 -0.69 -3.72
N GLU A 86 -13.67 -0.90 -2.72
CA GLU A 86 -15.04 -1.41 -2.86
C GLU A 86 -16.09 -0.31 -2.60
N GLY A 87 -15.67 0.95 -2.44
CA GLY A 87 -16.56 2.09 -2.27
C GLY A 87 -17.08 2.31 -0.84
N ARG A 88 -16.37 1.84 0.20
CA ARG A 88 -16.78 2.06 1.60
C ARG A 88 -16.94 3.56 1.90
N PRO A 89 -18.12 4.03 2.32
CA PRO A 89 -18.32 5.41 2.74
C PRO A 89 -17.38 5.80 3.89
N GLY A 90 -16.86 7.04 3.86
CA GLY A 90 -16.01 7.59 4.92
C GLY A 90 -14.54 7.12 4.91
N SER A 91 -14.16 6.19 4.03
CA SER A 91 -12.75 5.71 3.91
C SER A 91 -11.79 6.73 3.27
N PHE A 92 -12.31 7.79 2.66
CA PHE A 92 -11.55 8.86 1.99
C PHE A 92 -10.44 9.46 2.86
N TRP A 93 -10.75 9.82 4.11
CA TRP A 93 -9.78 10.45 5.01
C TRP A 93 -8.65 9.51 5.40
N ASP A 94 -8.98 8.23 5.61
CA ASP A 94 -7.99 7.20 5.94
C ASP A 94 -7.06 6.91 4.75
N ILE A 95 -7.53 7.01 3.50
CA ILE A 95 -6.65 6.94 2.33
C ILE A 95 -5.70 8.14 2.29
N GLY A 96 -6.16 9.35 2.63
CA GLY A 96 -5.28 10.51 2.80
C GLY A 96 -4.22 10.28 3.89
N GLY A 97 -4.62 9.68 5.01
CA GLY A 97 -3.71 9.24 6.07
C GLY A 97 -2.66 8.26 5.54
N ALA A 98 -3.09 7.20 4.86
CA ALA A 98 -2.21 6.19 4.29
C ALA A 98 -1.21 6.75 3.27
N VAL A 99 -1.62 7.70 2.42
CA VAL A 99 -0.74 8.38 1.44
C VAL A 99 0.47 9.02 2.12
N ALA A 100 0.25 9.67 3.26
CA ALA A 100 1.30 10.34 4.04
C ALA A 100 1.95 9.42 5.09
N ALA A 101 1.78 8.09 4.97
CA ALA A 101 2.21 7.12 5.98
C ALA A 101 1.76 7.51 7.40
N TRP A 102 0.54 8.05 7.54
CA TRP A 102 -0.07 8.51 8.79
C TRP A 102 0.71 9.59 9.56
N CYS A 103 1.79 10.13 9.00
CA CYS A 103 2.62 11.15 9.63
C CYS A 103 1.91 12.51 9.79
N ARG A 104 0.77 12.70 9.11
CA ARG A 104 -0.10 13.88 9.17
C ARG A 104 -1.41 13.63 9.91
N SER A 105 -1.51 12.51 10.61
CA SER A 105 -2.68 12.11 11.40
C SER A 105 -2.34 12.13 12.88
N ASP A 106 -3.34 12.47 13.70
CA ASP A 106 -3.34 12.35 15.15
C ASP A 106 -3.68 10.94 15.65
N LYS A 107 -4.04 10.02 14.74
CA LYS A 107 -4.40 8.63 15.06
C LYS A 107 -3.22 7.86 15.66
N PHE A 108 -1.99 8.19 15.25
CA PHE A 108 -0.76 7.52 15.69
C PHE A 108 0.13 8.46 16.49
N PRO A 109 0.93 7.93 17.44
CA PRO A 109 2.01 8.70 18.05
C PRO A 109 2.99 9.25 17.00
N PRO A 110 3.74 10.34 17.28
CA PRO A 110 4.70 10.90 16.35
C PRO A 110 5.72 9.85 15.84
N HIS A 111 5.89 9.75 14.53
CA HIS A 111 6.73 8.73 13.89
C HIS A 111 7.31 9.26 12.57
N THR A 112 8.08 8.43 11.88
CA THR A 112 8.57 8.68 10.51
C THR A 112 7.94 7.70 9.52
N PRO A 113 7.90 8.02 8.21
CA PRO A 113 7.38 7.10 7.20
C PRO A 113 8.10 5.75 7.19
N GLY A 114 9.40 5.73 7.53
CA GLY A 114 10.19 4.50 7.62
C GLY A 114 9.68 3.50 8.67
N GLN A 115 8.84 3.94 9.61
CA GLN A 115 8.23 3.08 10.61
C GLN A 115 6.90 2.46 10.16
N ILE A 116 6.39 2.79 8.98
CA ILE A 116 5.08 2.33 8.51
C ILE A 116 5.26 1.34 7.36
N VAL A 117 4.91 0.08 7.62
CA VAL A 117 4.82 -0.97 6.61
C VAL A 117 3.41 -0.99 6.04
N SER A 118 3.25 -0.41 4.84
CA SER A 118 1.99 -0.30 4.11
C SER A 118 1.70 -1.57 3.33
N TYR A 119 0.56 -2.21 3.60
CA TYR A 119 0.19 -3.48 2.98
C TYR A 119 -1.32 -3.66 2.91
N VAL A 120 -1.76 -4.60 2.08
CA VAL A 120 -3.17 -5.04 2.01
C VAL A 120 -3.35 -6.54 2.22
N SER A 121 -2.32 -7.36 1.97
CA SER A 121 -2.37 -8.78 2.30
C SER A 121 -1.03 -9.32 2.78
N ALA A 122 -1.12 -10.38 3.58
CA ALA A 122 0.00 -11.13 4.12
C ALA A 122 -0.35 -12.62 4.08
N HIS A 123 0.44 -13.47 4.73
CA HIS A 123 0.16 -14.91 4.77
C HIS A 123 -1.10 -15.26 5.58
N ASP A 124 -1.38 -14.47 6.62
CA ASP A 124 -2.59 -14.52 7.43
C ASP A 124 -3.81 -13.94 6.72
N ASN A 125 -4.99 -14.33 7.23
CA ASN A 125 -6.29 -13.94 6.70
C ASN A 125 -6.49 -14.38 5.24
N PHE A 126 -7.48 -13.77 4.57
CA PHE A 126 -7.72 -13.97 3.15
C PHE A 126 -6.66 -13.25 2.31
N THR A 127 -6.29 -13.88 1.19
CA THR A 127 -5.58 -13.19 0.10
C THR A 127 -6.36 -11.96 -0.35
N LEU A 128 -5.71 -10.97 -0.97
CA LEU A 128 -6.42 -9.80 -1.51
C LEU A 128 -7.52 -10.24 -2.50
N TRP A 129 -7.19 -11.17 -3.41
CA TRP A 129 -8.14 -11.67 -4.42
C TRP A 129 -9.38 -12.31 -3.79
N ASP A 130 -9.19 -13.22 -2.83
CA ASP A 130 -10.32 -13.89 -2.19
C ASP A 130 -11.18 -12.91 -1.40
N LYS A 131 -10.56 -11.94 -0.72
CA LYS A 131 -11.28 -10.90 0.02
C LYS A 131 -12.17 -10.05 -0.90
N LEU A 132 -11.63 -9.57 -2.02
CA LEU A 132 -12.39 -8.78 -3.00
C LEU A 132 -13.61 -9.54 -3.53
N LEU A 133 -13.43 -10.83 -3.85
CA LEU A 133 -14.53 -11.67 -4.31
C LEU A 133 -15.56 -11.96 -3.22
N LEU A 134 -15.14 -12.14 -1.97
CA LEU A 134 -16.03 -12.38 -0.83
C LEU A 134 -16.91 -11.17 -0.51
N VAL A 135 -16.40 -9.94 -0.66
CA VAL A 135 -17.21 -8.73 -0.54
C VAL A 135 -18.23 -8.66 -1.67
N ARG A 136 -17.79 -8.95 -2.91
CA ARG A 136 -18.60 -8.78 -4.11
C ARG A 136 -19.71 -9.83 -4.27
N TYR A 137 -19.45 -11.08 -3.89
CA TYR A 137 -20.33 -12.20 -4.19
C TYR A 137 -20.69 -12.98 -2.95
N GLU A 138 -21.94 -13.44 -2.86
CA GLU A 138 -22.36 -14.38 -1.80
C GLU A 138 -21.69 -15.75 -1.97
N ARG A 139 -21.51 -16.19 -3.21
CA ARG A 139 -20.88 -17.47 -3.58
C ARG A 139 -19.80 -17.24 -4.64
N PRO A 140 -18.60 -16.81 -4.24
CA PRO A 140 -17.53 -16.45 -5.18
C PRO A 140 -16.90 -17.66 -5.88
N GLU A 141 -16.60 -17.52 -7.17
CA GLU A 141 -15.77 -18.46 -7.93
C GLU A 141 -14.30 -18.03 -7.89
N PHE A 142 -13.59 -18.40 -6.82
CA PHE A 142 -12.22 -17.91 -6.55
C PHE A 142 -11.19 -18.16 -7.67
N GLY A 143 -11.37 -19.22 -8.46
CA GLY A 143 -10.46 -19.58 -9.55
C GLY A 143 -10.70 -18.79 -10.84
N ALA A 144 -11.89 -18.21 -11.03
CA ALA A 144 -12.29 -17.54 -12.26
C ALA A 144 -11.55 -16.21 -12.45
N VAL A 145 -11.52 -15.73 -13.70
CA VAL A 145 -11.12 -14.37 -14.02
C VAL A 145 -12.31 -13.45 -13.75
N ASP A 146 -12.12 -12.47 -12.88
CA ASP A 146 -13.11 -11.45 -12.58
C ASP A 146 -12.54 -10.06 -12.90
N ARG A 147 -13.20 -9.33 -13.80
CA ARG A 147 -12.72 -8.01 -14.25
C ARG A 147 -12.83 -6.94 -13.18
N ALA A 148 -13.89 -6.98 -12.38
CA ALA A 148 -14.11 -5.98 -11.33
C ALA A 148 -13.10 -6.18 -10.20
N ALA A 149 -12.93 -7.41 -9.71
CA ALA A 149 -11.92 -7.73 -8.70
C ALA A 149 -10.49 -7.44 -9.20
N LEU A 150 -10.23 -7.62 -10.50
CA LEU A 150 -8.94 -7.26 -11.10
C LEU A 150 -8.68 -5.75 -11.05
N SER A 151 -9.67 -4.91 -11.41
CA SER A 151 -9.54 -3.46 -11.29
C SER A 151 -9.36 -3.02 -9.83
N GLN A 152 -10.09 -3.63 -8.89
CA GLN A 152 -9.94 -3.36 -7.45
C GLN A 152 -8.55 -3.76 -6.93
N ASN A 153 -8.00 -4.88 -7.39
CA ASN A 153 -6.63 -5.29 -7.06
C ASN A 153 -5.60 -4.28 -7.59
N ARG A 154 -5.76 -3.83 -8.84
CA ARG A 154 -4.89 -2.77 -9.42
C ARG A 154 -5.00 -1.45 -8.67
N LEU A 155 -6.20 -1.06 -8.27
CA LEU A 155 -6.42 0.14 -7.46
C LEU A 155 -5.74 0.00 -6.09
N ALA A 156 -5.89 -1.13 -5.40
CA ALA A 156 -5.22 -1.39 -4.13
C ALA A 156 -3.69 -1.27 -4.26
N ALA A 157 -3.10 -1.92 -5.26
CA ALA A 157 -1.68 -1.84 -5.57
C ALA A 157 -1.23 -0.40 -5.90
N GLY A 158 -2.03 0.30 -6.72
CA GLY A 158 -1.79 1.68 -7.07
C GLY A 158 -1.74 2.60 -5.85
N ILE A 159 -2.59 2.36 -4.85
CA ILE A 159 -2.58 3.12 -3.59
C ILE A 159 -1.31 2.80 -2.80
N TYR A 160 -1.12 1.56 -2.33
CA TYR A 160 -0.02 1.30 -1.37
C TYR A 160 1.38 1.41 -1.98
N LEU A 161 1.55 1.25 -3.31
CA LEU A 161 2.85 1.45 -3.98
C LEU A 161 3.16 2.92 -4.25
N THR A 162 2.18 3.82 -4.15
CA THR A 162 2.40 5.27 -4.27
C THR A 162 2.27 6.03 -2.95
N CYS A 163 1.84 5.37 -1.87
CA CYS A 163 1.96 5.88 -0.50
C CYS A 163 3.42 6.07 -0.06
N MET A 164 3.66 6.98 0.88
CA MET A 164 4.90 7.02 1.65
C MET A 164 5.04 5.74 2.51
N GLY A 165 6.27 5.47 2.96
CA GLY A 165 6.59 4.35 3.84
C GLY A 165 7.11 3.11 3.11
N LEU A 166 7.04 1.96 3.77
CA LEU A 166 7.60 0.69 3.29
C LEU A 166 6.49 -0.18 2.68
N PRO A 167 6.40 -0.32 1.35
CA PRO A 167 5.39 -1.18 0.75
C PRO A 167 5.70 -2.67 1.00
N PHE A 168 4.66 -3.42 1.32
CA PHE A 168 4.70 -4.87 1.50
C PHE A 168 3.47 -5.51 0.86
N TRP A 169 3.63 -6.69 0.26
CA TRP A 169 2.51 -7.48 -0.25
C TRP A 169 2.80 -8.98 -0.14
N GLN A 170 1.75 -9.79 -0.15
CA GLN A 170 1.86 -11.24 -0.16
C GLN A 170 2.37 -11.72 -1.52
N ALA A 171 3.31 -12.67 -1.53
CA ALA A 171 3.72 -13.33 -2.77
C ALA A 171 2.51 -13.95 -3.49
N GLY A 172 2.34 -13.57 -4.76
CA GLY A 172 1.24 -13.95 -5.63
C GLY A 172 0.04 -13.00 -5.65
N GLU A 173 0.04 -11.94 -4.83
CA GLU A 173 -0.95 -10.86 -4.97
C GLU A 173 -0.95 -10.28 -6.39
N GLU A 174 0.24 -10.17 -6.99
CA GLU A 174 0.51 -9.68 -8.36
C GLU A 174 -0.03 -10.59 -9.46
N PHE A 175 -0.48 -11.80 -9.14
CA PHE A 175 -1.17 -12.70 -10.05
C PHE A 175 -2.46 -13.26 -9.43
N ALA A 176 -3.14 -12.42 -8.65
CA ALA A 176 -4.47 -12.72 -8.12
C ALA A 176 -4.51 -14.03 -7.32
N ARG A 177 -3.46 -14.33 -6.53
CA ARG A 177 -3.35 -15.55 -5.73
C ARG A 177 -4.62 -15.78 -4.94
N THR A 178 -5.12 -17.02 -5.02
CA THR A 178 -6.28 -17.48 -4.28
C THR A 178 -5.89 -18.62 -3.34
N LYS A 179 -6.47 -18.63 -2.14
CA LYS A 179 -6.51 -19.76 -1.21
C LYS A 179 -7.93 -20.31 -1.10
N LYS A 180 -8.75 -20.13 -2.14
CA LYS A 180 -10.13 -20.62 -2.28
C LYS A 180 -11.02 -20.20 -1.10
N GLY A 181 -10.82 -18.98 -0.59
CA GLY A 181 -11.57 -18.47 0.55
C GLY A 181 -11.15 -19.07 1.88
N GLN A 182 -9.98 -19.70 1.99
CA GLN A 182 -9.44 -20.12 3.27
C GLN A 182 -8.75 -18.95 3.99
N GLY A 183 -9.39 -18.43 5.03
CA GLY A 183 -8.90 -17.29 5.82
C GLY A 183 -7.80 -17.64 6.83
N ASN A 184 -7.55 -18.93 7.12
CA ASN A 184 -6.38 -19.33 7.90
C ASN A 184 -5.82 -20.66 7.39
N SER A 185 -4.65 -20.60 6.77
CA SER A 185 -4.10 -21.70 5.97
C SER A 185 -2.81 -22.31 6.54
N TYR A 186 -2.45 -22.01 7.79
CA TYR A 186 -1.18 -22.44 8.40
C TYR A 186 -0.93 -23.95 8.33
N ARG A 187 -1.98 -24.77 8.45
CA ARG A 187 -1.95 -26.25 8.36
C ARG A 187 -2.67 -26.81 7.13
N SER A 188 -3.03 -25.95 6.18
CA SER A 188 -3.72 -26.38 4.97
C SER A 188 -2.75 -27.07 4.00
N SER A 189 -3.29 -27.83 3.05
CA SER A 189 -2.48 -28.63 2.13
C SER A 189 -1.48 -27.78 1.33
N PRO A 190 -0.32 -28.35 0.94
CA PRO A 190 0.61 -27.67 0.04
C PRO A 190 -0.05 -27.24 -1.27
N ALA A 191 -1.02 -28.02 -1.77
CA ALA A 191 -1.77 -27.69 -2.98
C ALA A 191 -2.60 -26.40 -2.85
N LEU A 192 -3.09 -26.07 -1.64
CA LEU A 192 -3.78 -24.80 -1.37
C LEU A 192 -2.82 -23.62 -1.24
N ASN A 193 -1.65 -23.85 -0.63
CA ASN A 193 -0.70 -22.80 -0.28
C ASN A 193 0.33 -22.47 -1.37
N ARG A 194 0.55 -23.37 -2.34
CA ARG A 194 1.53 -23.19 -3.43
C ARG A 194 1.30 -21.89 -4.21
N LEU A 195 2.38 -21.33 -4.75
CA LEU A 195 2.29 -20.32 -5.79
C LEU A 195 1.93 -21.01 -7.11
N ASP A 196 0.83 -20.59 -7.73
CA ASP A 196 0.35 -21.18 -8.98
C ASP A 196 0.89 -20.40 -10.18
N TRP A 197 1.95 -20.94 -10.79
CA TRP A 197 2.60 -20.31 -11.94
C TRP A 197 1.73 -20.29 -13.20
N LYS A 198 0.74 -21.19 -13.34
CA LYS A 198 -0.22 -21.10 -14.45
C LYS A 198 -1.13 -19.90 -14.27
N ARG A 199 -1.45 -19.55 -13.02
CA ARG A 199 -2.17 -18.33 -12.70
C ARG A 199 -1.32 -17.08 -12.93
N ALA A 200 -0.01 -17.14 -12.66
CA ALA A 200 0.91 -16.07 -13.03
C ALA A 200 0.93 -15.79 -14.54
N GLU A 201 0.90 -16.84 -15.36
CA GLU A 201 0.75 -16.72 -16.81
C GLU A 201 -0.63 -16.15 -17.20
N GLN A 202 -1.71 -16.66 -16.63
CA GLN A 202 -3.08 -16.19 -16.89
C GLN A 202 -3.27 -14.71 -16.55
N PHE A 203 -2.66 -14.23 -15.46
CA PHE A 203 -2.76 -12.87 -14.96
C PHE A 203 -1.49 -12.06 -15.24
N HIS A 204 -0.74 -12.36 -16.31
CA HIS A 204 0.52 -11.66 -16.62
C HIS A 204 0.35 -10.14 -16.69
N GLY A 205 -0.80 -9.64 -17.18
CA GLY A 205 -1.08 -8.20 -17.20
C GLY A 205 -1.22 -7.56 -15.82
N LEU A 206 -1.56 -8.31 -14.77
CA LEU A 206 -1.49 -7.84 -13.38
C LEU A 206 -0.03 -7.84 -12.88
N VAL A 207 0.74 -8.87 -13.23
CA VAL A 207 2.18 -8.94 -12.89
C VAL A 207 2.92 -7.75 -13.50
N ASP A 208 2.65 -7.45 -14.78
CA ASP A 208 3.21 -6.31 -15.49
C ASP A 208 2.80 -4.98 -14.84
N TYR A 209 1.56 -4.89 -14.35
CA TYR A 209 1.07 -3.72 -13.62
C TYR A 209 1.83 -3.50 -12.29
N TYR A 210 2.07 -4.55 -11.51
CA TYR A 210 2.90 -4.44 -10.29
C TYR A 210 4.34 -4.04 -10.64
N ARG A 211 4.92 -4.67 -11.67
CA ARG A 211 6.28 -4.35 -12.14
C ARG A 211 6.44 -2.89 -12.56
N GLY A 212 5.44 -2.34 -13.26
CA GLY A 212 5.45 -0.94 -13.69
C GLY A 212 5.36 0.03 -12.52
N LEU A 213 4.51 -0.25 -11.52
CA LEU A 213 4.40 0.57 -10.30
C LEU A 213 5.67 0.53 -9.45
N ILE A 214 6.31 -0.64 -9.31
CA ILE A 214 7.60 -0.77 -8.62
C ILE A 214 8.67 0.07 -9.33
N GLY A 215 8.73 0.00 -10.66
CA GLY A 215 9.65 0.81 -11.45
C GLY A 215 9.38 2.32 -11.32
N LEU A 216 8.11 2.73 -11.31
CA LEU A 216 7.72 4.13 -11.10
C LEU A 216 8.16 4.62 -9.73
N ARG A 217 7.92 3.85 -8.66
CA ARG A 217 8.35 4.19 -7.30
C ARG A 217 9.87 4.35 -7.22
N ASN A 218 10.63 3.46 -7.86
CA ASN A 218 12.10 3.55 -7.91
C ASN A 218 12.58 4.77 -8.71
N ALA A 219 11.83 5.20 -9.72
CA ALA A 219 12.13 6.39 -10.53
C ALA A 219 11.74 7.72 -9.84
N PHE A 220 11.09 7.67 -8.68
CA PHE A 220 10.74 8.84 -7.89
C PHE A 220 11.12 8.65 -6.41
N PRO A 221 12.41 8.83 -6.06
CA PRO A 221 12.98 8.42 -4.77
C PRO A 221 12.30 9.02 -3.54
N ARG A 222 11.73 10.22 -3.66
CA ARG A 222 11.03 10.88 -2.54
C ARG A 222 9.87 10.07 -1.97
N LEU A 223 9.24 9.18 -2.75
CA LEU A 223 8.20 8.28 -2.22
C LEU A 223 8.73 7.28 -1.17
N GLY A 224 10.01 6.90 -1.28
CA GLY A 224 10.70 6.03 -0.33
C GLY A 224 11.44 6.81 0.76
N ALA A 225 11.30 8.13 0.83
CA ALA A 225 12.00 8.93 1.82
C ALA A 225 11.47 8.66 3.23
N VAL A 226 12.39 8.56 4.19
CA VAL A 226 12.10 8.23 5.60
C VAL A 226 12.13 9.47 6.50
N ASP A 227 12.30 10.66 5.92
CA ASP A 227 12.33 11.92 6.67
C ASP A 227 10.92 12.43 7.02
N ARG A 228 10.83 13.28 8.04
CA ARG A 228 9.55 13.87 8.48
C ARG A 228 9.04 14.99 7.56
N ALA A 229 9.88 15.57 6.71
CA ALA A 229 9.49 16.69 5.85
C ALA A 229 8.77 16.21 4.57
N SER A 230 9.12 15.03 4.05
CA SER A 230 8.54 14.48 2.83
C SER A 230 7.01 14.28 2.89
N PRO A 231 6.42 13.70 3.96
CA PRO A 231 4.96 13.63 4.10
C PRO A 231 4.27 15.00 4.10
N ASN A 232 4.92 16.01 4.67
CA ASN A 232 4.38 17.38 4.76
C ASN A 232 4.42 18.12 3.43
N ALA A 233 5.21 17.66 2.46
CA ALA A 233 5.24 18.23 1.11
C ALA A 233 4.11 17.72 0.19
N ILE A 234 3.31 16.76 0.65
CA ILE A 234 2.16 16.26 -0.09
C ILE A 234 1.04 17.31 -0.07
N ALA A 235 0.62 17.75 -1.24
CA ALA A 235 -0.53 18.64 -1.40
C ALA A 235 -1.73 17.83 -1.90
N PHE A 236 -2.76 17.67 -1.08
CA PHE A 236 -4.01 17.01 -1.49
C PHE A 236 -4.87 17.97 -2.30
N PHE A 237 -5.53 17.45 -3.34
CA PHE A 237 -6.49 18.19 -4.14
C PHE A 237 -7.87 18.17 -3.48
N ASP A 238 -8.61 19.26 -3.65
CA ASP A 238 -10.02 19.33 -3.29
C ASP A 238 -10.84 18.70 -4.43
N LEU A 239 -11.23 17.43 -4.26
CA LEU A 239 -11.98 16.64 -5.23
C LEU A 239 -13.29 16.17 -4.59
N GLU A 240 -14.29 15.91 -5.43
CA GLU A 240 -15.55 15.34 -4.97
C GLU A 240 -15.30 13.93 -4.38
N GLN A 241 -15.75 13.72 -3.14
CA GLN A 241 -15.66 12.40 -2.51
C GLN A 241 -16.46 11.39 -3.34
N PRO A 242 -15.94 10.18 -3.57
CA PRO A 242 -14.82 9.56 -2.85
C PRO A 242 -13.45 9.70 -3.52
N LEU A 243 -13.27 10.58 -4.52
CA LEU A 243 -11.98 10.71 -5.22
C LEU A 243 -10.90 11.24 -4.30
N VAL A 244 -9.74 10.58 -4.28
CA VAL A 244 -8.53 11.09 -3.62
C VAL A 244 -7.52 11.48 -4.68
N GLY A 245 -6.93 12.66 -4.55
CA GLY A 245 -5.85 13.09 -5.41
C GLY A 245 -4.81 13.91 -4.66
N TRP A 246 -3.55 13.79 -5.06
CA TRP A 246 -2.45 14.49 -4.42
C TRP A 246 -1.29 14.76 -5.36
N ARG A 247 -0.50 15.76 -5.01
CA ARG A 247 0.76 16.15 -5.65
C ARG A 247 1.92 16.02 -4.68
N LEU A 248 3.05 15.53 -5.18
CA LEU A 248 4.32 15.50 -4.47
C LEU A 248 5.44 16.01 -5.39
N PRO A 249 6.11 17.14 -5.09
CA PRO A 249 7.28 17.58 -5.84
C PRO A 249 8.49 16.66 -5.58
N ALA A 250 9.37 16.51 -6.57
CA ALA A 250 10.67 15.86 -6.37
C ALA A 250 11.56 16.68 -5.42
N LEU A 251 12.56 16.05 -4.81
CA LEU A 251 13.60 16.79 -4.11
C LEU A 251 14.67 17.27 -5.12
N PRO A 252 15.28 18.45 -4.92
CA PRO A 252 16.36 18.90 -5.77
C PRO A 252 17.52 17.89 -5.78
N GLY A 253 17.87 17.37 -6.96
CA GLY A 253 19.02 16.48 -7.14
C GLY A 253 18.84 15.06 -6.60
N ASP A 254 17.63 14.61 -6.25
CA ASP A 254 17.38 13.25 -5.75
C ASP A 254 17.39 12.18 -6.85
N GLY A 255 17.52 12.57 -8.12
CA GLY A 255 17.50 11.66 -9.26
C GLY A 255 16.10 11.26 -9.73
N ALA A 256 15.05 11.93 -9.26
CA ALA A 256 13.70 11.72 -9.76
C ALA A 256 13.59 12.00 -11.27
N TRP A 257 12.82 11.16 -11.97
CA TRP A 257 12.64 11.27 -13.42
C TRP A 257 11.65 12.37 -13.82
N TRP A 258 10.84 12.85 -12.88
CA TRP A 258 9.81 13.87 -13.07
C TRP A 258 9.93 14.93 -12.00
N GLY A 259 9.62 16.19 -12.32
CA GLY A 259 9.71 17.30 -11.36
C GLY A 259 8.69 17.20 -10.22
N ALA A 260 7.60 16.45 -10.43
CA ALA A 260 6.58 16.15 -9.44
C ALA A 260 5.74 14.94 -9.91
N LEU A 261 5.08 14.27 -8.97
CA LEU A 261 3.99 13.34 -9.24
C LEU A 261 2.65 13.98 -8.93
N CYS A 262 1.65 13.66 -9.75
CA CYS A 262 0.24 13.78 -9.42
C CYS A 262 -0.39 12.39 -9.47
N VAL A 263 -1.08 11.99 -8.41
CA VAL A 263 -1.72 10.68 -8.31
C VAL A 263 -3.18 10.87 -7.95
N TYR A 264 -4.05 10.11 -8.62
CA TYR A 264 -5.49 10.14 -8.41
C TYR A 264 -6.01 8.72 -8.25
N TYR A 265 -6.88 8.53 -7.26
CA TYR A 265 -7.58 7.28 -7.00
C TYR A 265 -9.07 7.48 -7.23
N ASN A 266 -9.62 6.75 -8.20
CA ASN A 266 -11.05 6.71 -8.47
C ASN A 266 -11.60 5.34 -8.06
N PRO A 267 -12.33 5.20 -6.93
CA PRO A 267 -12.94 3.93 -6.54
C PRO A 267 -14.32 3.73 -7.17
N THR A 268 -14.85 4.72 -7.91
CA THR A 268 -16.20 4.64 -8.49
C THR A 268 -16.21 3.80 -9.76
N GLU A 269 -17.38 3.29 -10.12
CA GLU A 269 -17.60 2.55 -11.37
C GLU A 269 -17.80 3.47 -12.59
N GLN A 270 -17.56 4.77 -12.44
CA GLN A 270 -17.74 5.78 -13.48
C GLN A 270 -16.42 6.49 -13.80
N GLU A 271 -16.33 6.99 -15.04
CA GLU A 271 -15.27 7.92 -15.40
C GLU A 271 -15.46 9.24 -14.66
N GLN A 272 -14.35 9.85 -14.23
CA GLN A 272 -14.39 11.06 -13.43
C GLN A 272 -13.49 12.14 -14.06
N PRO A 273 -14.05 13.26 -14.54
CA PRO A 273 -13.26 14.36 -15.05
C PRO A 273 -12.54 15.05 -13.88
N ILE A 274 -11.27 15.37 -14.08
CA ILE A 274 -10.47 16.13 -13.12
C ILE A 274 -9.69 17.24 -13.81
N ARG A 275 -9.30 18.23 -13.02
CA ARG A 275 -8.37 19.27 -13.44
C ARG A 275 -6.97 18.92 -12.98
N LEU A 276 -6.02 18.96 -13.90
CA LEU A 276 -4.60 18.85 -13.61
C LEU A 276 -4.06 20.22 -13.14
N PRO A 277 -3.06 20.25 -12.24
CA PRO A 277 -2.36 21.49 -11.91
C PRO A 277 -1.65 22.08 -13.13
N ASP A 278 -1.30 23.37 -13.05
CA ASP A 278 -0.53 24.04 -14.10
C ASP A 278 0.77 23.28 -14.42
N GLY A 279 1.05 23.13 -15.70
CA GLY A 279 2.20 22.38 -16.21
C GLY A 279 1.82 21.39 -17.30
N ARG A 280 2.84 20.63 -17.76
CA ARG A 280 2.67 19.55 -18.73
C ARG A 280 2.91 18.22 -18.02
N TRP A 281 1.91 17.36 -18.07
CA TRP A 281 1.86 16.14 -17.27
C TRP A 281 1.88 14.93 -18.18
N LYS A 282 2.97 14.15 -18.12
CA LYS A 282 3.07 12.86 -18.82
C LYS A 282 2.26 11.82 -18.06
N LEU A 283 1.39 11.10 -18.75
CA LEU A 283 0.66 9.95 -18.20
C LEU A 283 1.63 8.77 -17.97
N LEU A 284 1.78 8.35 -16.72
CA LEU A 284 2.69 7.27 -16.31
C LEU A 284 1.96 5.97 -16.02
N SER A 285 0.73 6.06 -15.50
CA SER A 285 -0.19 4.95 -15.25
C SER A 285 -1.63 5.39 -15.49
N ASP A 286 -2.43 4.57 -16.16
CA ASP A 286 -3.88 4.81 -16.39
C ASP A 286 -4.78 3.86 -15.57
N GLY A 287 -4.20 3.14 -14.62
CA GLY A 287 -4.88 2.14 -13.79
C GLY A 287 -5.05 0.77 -14.45
N THR A 288 -4.75 0.62 -15.74
CA THR A 288 -4.64 -0.68 -16.41
C THR A 288 -3.19 -1.00 -16.78
N SER A 289 -2.48 -0.02 -17.35
CA SER A 289 -1.03 -0.07 -17.58
C SER A 289 -0.33 0.91 -16.65
N SER A 290 0.73 0.44 -16.00
CA SER A 290 1.59 1.24 -15.09
C SER A 290 3.02 1.43 -15.63
N SER A 291 3.22 1.13 -16.92
CA SER A 291 4.54 1.17 -17.57
C SER A 291 4.63 2.20 -18.70
N LEU A 292 3.63 3.07 -18.83
CA LEU A 292 3.55 4.11 -19.86
C LEU A 292 4.72 5.10 -19.79
N TRP A 293 5.38 5.19 -18.63
CA TRP A 293 6.58 5.98 -18.44
C TRP A 293 7.80 5.52 -19.25
N ARG A 294 7.86 4.24 -19.67
CA ARG A 294 9.02 3.65 -20.39
C ARG A 294 9.13 4.07 -21.85
N GLY A 295 8.07 4.63 -22.43
CA GLY A 295 8.03 5.02 -23.84
C GLY A 295 7.27 6.32 -24.04
N ASP A 296 6.79 6.51 -25.27
CA ASP A 296 5.91 7.62 -25.58
C ASP A 296 4.54 7.40 -24.92
N SER A 297 4.06 8.44 -24.22
CA SER A 297 2.73 8.46 -23.63
C SER A 297 2.16 9.86 -23.72
N ARG A 298 0.85 9.97 -23.49
CA ARG A 298 0.13 11.24 -23.58
C ARG A 298 0.71 12.27 -22.62
N ILE A 299 0.94 13.48 -23.11
CA ILE A 299 1.24 14.66 -22.30
C ILE A 299 -0.01 15.54 -22.30
N LEU A 300 -0.50 15.86 -21.10
CA LEU A 300 -1.78 16.52 -20.88
C LEU A 300 -1.56 17.83 -20.11
N SER A 301 -2.50 18.75 -20.25
CA SER A 301 -2.56 20.02 -19.53
C SER A 301 -4.02 20.43 -19.35
N GLY A 302 -4.38 21.01 -18.21
CA GLY A 302 -5.75 21.47 -17.94
C GLY A 302 -6.66 20.34 -17.43
N GLU A 303 -7.16 19.49 -18.32
CA GLU A 303 -8.16 18.46 -17.96
C GLU A 303 -7.68 17.05 -18.27
N ALA A 304 -8.16 16.08 -17.48
CA ALA A 304 -7.99 14.66 -17.74
C ALA A 304 -9.22 13.90 -17.25
N VAL A 305 -9.39 12.66 -17.73
CA VAL A 305 -10.47 11.77 -17.31
C VAL A 305 -9.86 10.55 -16.61
N LEU A 306 -10.29 10.30 -15.38
CA LEU A 306 -9.91 9.14 -14.59
C LEU A 306 -10.79 7.96 -14.96
N ALA A 307 -10.19 6.81 -15.26
CA ALA A 307 -10.93 5.58 -15.52
C ALA A 307 -11.66 5.09 -14.25
N PRO A 308 -12.74 4.29 -14.38
CA PRO A 308 -13.38 3.64 -13.23
C PRO A 308 -12.42 2.73 -12.46
N VAL A 309 -12.55 2.67 -11.13
CA VAL A 309 -11.80 1.76 -10.23
C VAL A 309 -10.31 1.72 -10.57
N SER A 310 -9.66 2.89 -10.55
CA SER A 310 -8.32 3.08 -11.10
C SER A 310 -7.41 3.98 -10.26
N ALA A 311 -6.10 3.72 -10.33
CA ALA A 311 -5.06 4.62 -9.85
C ALA A 311 -4.34 5.23 -11.05
N THR A 312 -4.60 6.51 -11.33
CA THR A 312 -3.99 7.24 -12.44
C THR A 312 -2.83 8.08 -11.92
N ILE A 313 -1.68 8.00 -12.59
CA ILE A 313 -0.43 8.64 -12.16
C ILE A 313 0.14 9.48 -13.31
N PHE A 314 0.50 10.72 -12.99
CA PHE A 314 1.14 11.66 -13.91
C PHE A 314 2.48 12.15 -13.35
N GLY A 315 3.43 12.40 -14.26
CA GLY A 315 4.73 13.02 -13.96
C GLY A 315 4.88 14.37 -14.64
N LEU A 316 5.36 15.37 -13.91
CA LEU A 316 5.67 16.69 -14.46
C LEU A 316 6.90 16.62 -15.37
N VAL A 317 6.74 17.09 -16.62
CA VAL A 317 7.76 17.14 -17.68
C VAL A 317 8.51 18.47 -17.69
#